data_AF-A0A1Y2VLL4-F1
#
_entry.id   AF-A0A1Y2VLL4-F1
#
_cell.length_a   1.000
_cell.length_b   1.000
_cell.length_c   1.000
_cell.angle_alpha   90.00
_cell.angle_beta   90.00
_cell.angle_gamma   90.00
#
_symmetry.space_group_name_H-M   'P 1'
#
loop_
_entity.id
_entity.type
_entity.pdbx_description
1 polymer ?
#
loop_
_entity_poly.entity_id
_entity_poly.type
_entity_poly.pdbx_seq_one_letter_code
_entity_poly.pdbx_strand_id
1 'polypeptide(L)'
;MDTTVDIGRRLVQMFWDPEPTNDVVRDQPVWCLGSSYKLNISNNSSPKQDADPSPASEPPASKDAVQAPARLPATPPDSTSSSFGSSLAYDEAPLDGGWPPAFLDDFESRIWMTYRSEFNPIAKSQDPKALSALSFSMRLKSQLSDQNGFASDSGWGCMIRSGQSLLANAMLVNSLGRDWRRGTSSEEEKKLLSLFADDARAPYSIHNFVRHGADACGKYPGEWFGPSATARCIQALTNENEPELRIFSTGDGADVYEDNFMKVAKPDGKEFHPTVILVGTRLGIDKITPVYWEALTASLQMPQSIGIAGGRPSSSHYFIGVQGLHFFYLDPHFTRPALPYHDDPNDYTKDEVDTCHTRKLRRIHVKEMDPSMLIGFLIRNEEDWVDWSRGVKHVQGKAIIHVSEHDPIAQMQESGGVMDEVQTLSDDDDGDMTAQEEEK
;
A
#
# COMPACT_ATOMS: atom_id res chain seq x y z
N MET A 1 33.97 0.42 1.48
CA MET A 1 33.98 -0.85 2.23
C MET A 1 32.65 -1.12 2.96
N ASP A 2 31.59 -0.33 2.70
CA ASP A 2 30.31 -0.44 3.41
C ASP A 2 29.26 -1.37 2.76
N THR A 3 29.43 -1.76 1.50
CA THR A 3 28.40 -2.52 0.76
C THR A 3 28.23 -3.96 1.23
N THR A 4 29.30 -4.61 1.72
CA THR A 4 29.25 -5.98 2.24
C THR A 4 28.62 -6.05 3.64
N VAL A 5 28.78 -5.00 4.45
CA VAL A 5 28.16 -4.92 5.79
C VAL A 5 26.65 -4.75 5.69
N ASP A 6 26.18 -3.94 4.73
CA ASP A 6 24.74 -3.74 4.48
C ASP A 6 24.03 -4.99 3.93
N ILE A 7 24.70 -5.77 3.06
CA ILE A 7 24.14 -7.04 2.54
C ILE A 7 24.03 -8.09 3.66
N GLY A 8 25.06 -8.20 4.52
CA GLY A 8 25.03 -9.10 5.68
C GLY A 8 23.95 -8.72 6.68
N ARG A 9 23.77 -7.42 6.94
CA ARG A 9 22.71 -6.92 7.85
C ARG A 9 21.31 -7.16 7.29
N ARG A 10 21.11 -7.01 5.97
CA ARG A 10 19.85 -7.32 5.28
C ARG A 10 19.51 -8.81 5.32
N LEU A 11 20.46 -9.70 5.09
CA LEU A 11 20.22 -11.15 5.20
C LEU A 11 19.90 -11.55 6.64
N VAL A 12 20.60 -10.99 7.62
CA VAL A 12 20.30 -11.23 9.04
C VAL A 12 18.92 -10.67 9.44
N GLN A 13 18.54 -9.46 9.00
CA GLN A 13 17.19 -8.92 9.21
C GLN A 13 16.10 -9.74 8.48
N MET A 14 16.38 -10.27 7.30
CA MET A 14 15.43 -11.08 6.54
C MET A 14 15.05 -12.39 7.25
N PHE A 15 16.01 -13.00 7.96
CA PHE A 15 15.81 -14.24 8.72
C PHE A 15 15.51 -14.03 10.22
N TRP A 16 15.89 -12.90 10.80
CA TRP A 16 15.89 -12.67 12.25
C TRP A 16 15.14 -11.41 12.70
N ASP A 17 14.34 -10.77 11.85
CA ASP A 17 13.45 -9.70 12.33
C ASP A 17 12.17 -10.34 12.94
N PRO A 18 12.01 -10.33 14.28
CA PRO A 18 10.85 -10.91 14.91
C PRO A 18 9.59 -10.15 14.50
N GLU A 19 8.48 -10.86 14.39
CA GLU A 19 7.21 -10.19 14.08
C GLU A 19 6.86 -9.19 15.18
N PRO A 20 6.31 -8.02 14.81
CA PRO A 20 5.96 -7.01 15.78
C PRO A 20 4.87 -7.52 16.71
N THR A 21 5.00 -7.23 18.00
CA THR A 21 3.94 -7.48 18.99
C THR A 21 3.19 -6.19 19.31
N ASN A 22 1.91 -6.33 19.62
CA ASN A 22 1.08 -5.23 20.06
C ASN A 22 1.25 -4.99 21.56
N ASP A 23 1.29 -3.72 21.98
CA ASP A 23 1.21 -3.35 23.39
C ASP A 23 -0.26 -3.38 23.82
N VAL A 24 -0.68 -4.54 24.34
CA VAL A 24 -2.06 -4.83 24.76
C VAL A 24 -2.53 -3.95 25.92
N VAL A 25 -1.60 -3.39 26.71
CA VAL A 25 -1.93 -2.52 27.85
C VAL A 25 -2.26 -1.11 27.38
N ARG A 26 -1.51 -0.61 26.40
CA ARG A 26 -1.70 0.73 25.84
C ARG A 26 -2.87 0.79 24.85
N ASP A 27 -3.18 -0.33 24.19
CA ASP A 27 -4.27 -0.52 23.21
C ASP A 27 -4.42 0.66 22.23
N GLN A 28 -3.29 1.08 21.64
CA GLN A 28 -3.33 2.11 20.61
C GLN A 28 -4.02 1.54 19.36
N PRO A 29 -4.94 2.29 18.74
CA PRO A 29 -5.60 1.82 17.55
C PRO A 29 -4.58 1.57 16.44
N VAL A 30 -4.67 0.40 15.82
CA VAL A 30 -3.94 0.08 14.59
C VAL A 30 -4.88 0.31 13.41
N TRP A 31 -4.34 0.92 12.36
CA TRP A 31 -5.09 1.23 11.16
C TRP A 31 -4.61 0.37 10.00
N CYS A 32 -5.52 -0.01 9.12
CA CYS A 32 -5.24 -0.62 7.81
C CYS A 32 -6.13 0.09 6.80
N LEU A 33 -5.55 0.77 5.80
CA LEU A 33 -6.24 1.45 4.70
C LEU A 33 -7.57 2.13 5.14
N GLY A 34 -7.49 3.07 6.09
CA GLY A 34 -8.65 3.81 6.59
C GLY A 34 -9.51 3.14 7.67
N SER A 35 -9.37 1.84 7.90
CA SER A 35 -10.10 1.11 8.94
C SER A 35 -9.30 1.07 10.25
N SER A 36 -9.95 1.40 11.37
CA SER A 36 -9.33 1.41 12.71
C SER A 36 -9.72 0.18 13.53
N TYR A 37 -8.76 -0.42 14.23
CA TYR A 37 -8.94 -1.61 15.04
C TYR A 37 -8.35 -1.41 16.44
N LYS A 38 -9.07 -1.90 17.46
CA LYS A 38 -8.65 -1.91 18.87
C LYS A 38 -8.92 -3.28 19.49
N LEU A 39 -8.19 -3.62 20.54
CA LEU A 39 -8.52 -4.78 21.38
C LEU A 39 -9.71 -4.39 22.25
N ASN A 40 -10.91 -4.87 21.92
CA ASN A 40 -12.07 -4.69 22.77
C ASN A 40 -11.92 -5.51 24.08
N ILE A 41 -11.14 -5.01 25.04
CA ILE A 41 -10.93 -5.67 26.34
C ILE A 41 -12.18 -5.53 27.24
N SER A 42 -13.12 -4.64 26.92
CA SER A 42 -14.40 -4.50 27.63
C SER A 42 -15.45 -5.49 27.11
N ASN A 43 -15.45 -6.72 27.63
CA ASN A 43 -16.65 -7.54 27.97
C ASN A 43 -16.31 -9.02 28.28
N ASN A 44 -15.26 -9.28 29.07
CA ASN A 44 -15.13 -10.57 29.77
C ASN A 44 -15.36 -10.45 31.28
N SER A 45 -16.13 -9.45 31.71
CA SER A 45 -16.85 -9.51 32.98
C SER A 45 -18.23 -10.13 32.70
N SER A 46 -18.34 -11.43 32.98
CA SER A 46 -19.61 -12.16 33.07
C SER A 46 -20.70 -11.26 33.68
N PRO A 47 -21.88 -11.09 33.06
CA PRO A 47 -23.01 -10.55 33.77
C PRO A 47 -23.38 -11.58 34.83
N LYS A 48 -23.14 -11.24 36.11
CA LYS A 48 -23.86 -11.88 37.20
C LYS A 48 -25.34 -11.68 36.92
N GLN A 49 -26.05 -12.77 36.65
CA GLN A 49 -27.51 -12.76 36.64
C GLN A 49 -27.96 -12.44 38.07
N ASP A 50 -28.23 -11.16 38.34
CA ASP A 50 -29.08 -10.76 39.45
C ASP A 50 -30.51 -11.16 39.06
N ALA A 51 -30.93 -12.33 39.52
CA ALA A 51 -32.30 -12.78 39.46
C ALA A 51 -33.09 -12.09 40.58
N ASP A 52 -34.00 -11.20 40.23
CA ASP A 52 -35.03 -10.69 41.15
C ASP A 52 -36.38 -11.40 40.84
N PRO A 53 -37.22 -11.68 41.85
CA PRO A 53 -38.17 -12.79 41.84
C PRO A 53 -39.53 -12.38 41.27
N SER A 54 -40.17 -13.30 40.54
CA SER A 54 -41.60 -13.18 40.22
C SER A 54 -42.48 -13.76 41.35
N PRO A 55 -43.68 -13.20 41.61
CA PRO A 55 -44.49 -13.58 42.75
C PRO A 55 -45.38 -14.80 42.50
N ALA A 56 -45.63 -15.50 43.60
CA ALA A 56 -46.40 -16.73 43.71
C ALA A 56 -47.87 -16.59 43.27
N SER A 57 -48.40 -17.66 42.69
CA SER A 57 -49.83 -17.97 42.61
C SER A 57 -50.01 -19.44 43.03
N GLU A 58 -50.83 -19.66 44.05
CA GLU A 58 -51.14 -20.95 44.68
C GLU A 58 -52.23 -21.77 43.93
N PRO A 59 -52.52 -23.03 44.34
CA PRO A 59 -52.73 -24.19 43.45
C PRO A 59 -54.21 -24.63 43.31
N PRO A 60 -54.51 -25.80 42.71
CA PRO A 60 -54.71 -26.98 43.58
C PRO A 60 -54.35 -28.38 43.02
N ALA A 61 -53.89 -29.23 43.97
CA ALA A 61 -54.25 -30.62 44.27
C ALA A 61 -54.33 -31.73 43.20
N SER A 62 -53.51 -32.79 43.40
CA SER A 62 -53.88 -34.21 43.73
C SER A 62 -52.78 -35.19 43.23
N LYS A 63 -52.11 -35.93 44.13
CA LYS A 63 -52.20 -37.40 44.40
C LYS A 63 -51.90 -38.24 43.14
N ASP A 64 -50.91 -39.14 43.07
CA ASP A 64 -50.48 -40.19 44.00
C ASP A 64 -49.06 -40.70 43.69
N ALA A 65 -48.46 -41.34 44.68
CA ALA A 65 -47.16 -41.99 44.67
C ALA A 65 -47.18 -43.39 44.01
N VAL A 66 -46.07 -43.85 43.40
CA VAL A 66 -45.53 -45.22 43.57
C VAL A 66 -44.00 -45.24 43.36
N GLN A 67 -43.36 -46.03 44.21
CA GLN A 67 -41.95 -46.30 44.43
C GLN A 67 -41.14 -46.92 43.27
N ALA A 68 -39.81 -46.74 43.40
CA ALA A 68 -38.64 -47.43 42.84
C ALA A 68 -38.65 -48.99 43.06
N PRO A 69 -37.58 -49.81 42.85
CA PRO A 69 -36.18 -49.49 42.52
C PRO A 69 -35.41 -50.49 41.62
N ALA A 70 -34.07 -50.31 41.58
CA ALA A 70 -33.00 -51.30 41.38
C ALA A 70 -32.47 -51.44 39.94
N ARG A 71 -31.16 -51.50 39.62
CA ARG A 71 -29.96 -51.85 40.38
C ARG A 71 -28.71 -51.13 39.82
N LEU A 72 -27.83 -50.70 40.71
CA LEU A 72 -26.37 -50.47 40.56
C LEU A 72 -25.64 -51.84 40.58
N PRO A 73 -24.33 -52.03 40.22
CA PRO A 73 -23.14 -51.27 40.68
C PRO A 73 -22.06 -50.97 39.59
N ALA A 74 -21.31 -49.86 39.70
CA ALA A 74 -19.99 -49.70 40.39
C ALA A 74 -18.84 -50.40 39.63
N THR A 75 -17.61 -49.89 39.47
CA THR A 75 -16.85 -48.75 40.05
C THR A 75 -15.50 -48.62 39.27
N PRO A 76 -14.70 -47.55 39.50
CA PRO A 76 -13.61 -46.99 38.67
C PRO A 76 -12.21 -47.37 39.25
N PRO A 77 -11.18 -46.50 39.41
CA PRO A 77 -10.63 -45.35 38.64
C PRO A 77 -9.10 -45.53 38.38
N ASP A 78 -8.42 -44.52 37.82
CA ASP A 78 -7.16 -44.07 38.41
C ASP A 78 -6.86 -42.61 38.05
N SER A 79 -6.49 -41.84 39.06
CA SER A 79 -6.04 -40.45 39.01
C SER A 79 -4.81 -40.32 39.89
N THR A 80 -3.73 -39.77 39.37
CA THR A 80 -2.65 -39.10 40.14
C THR A 80 -2.05 -38.05 39.21
N SER A 81 -2.42 -36.78 39.32
CA SER A 81 -1.74 -35.75 40.13
C SER A 81 -0.23 -35.68 39.93
N SER A 82 0.22 -34.67 39.18
CA SER A 82 1.50 -34.00 39.46
C SER A 82 1.44 -32.56 38.96
N SER A 83 0.90 -31.68 39.80
CA SER A 83 1.20 -30.26 39.77
C SER A 83 2.65 -30.07 40.25
N PHE A 84 3.52 -29.64 39.35
CA PHE A 84 4.74 -28.94 39.72
C PHE A 84 4.64 -27.53 39.17
N GLY A 85 4.47 -26.57 40.08
CA GLY A 85 4.62 -25.16 39.76
C GLY A 85 6.07 -24.88 39.42
N SER A 86 6.30 -24.35 38.22
CA SER A 86 7.50 -23.57 37.92
C SER A 86 7.04 -22.17 37.57
N SER A 87 7.18 -21.29 38.55
CA SER A 87 7.11 -19.85 38.39
C SER A 87 8.29 -19.40 37.53
N LEU A 88 8.04 -19.24 36.23
CA LEU A 88 8.74 -18.32 35.35
C LEU A 88 7.71 -17.83 34.34
N ALA A 89 7.15 -16.65 34.61
CA ALA A 89 6.30 -15.92 33.68
C ALA A 89 7.15 -15.52 32.47
N TYR A 90 7.20 -16.38 31.47
CA TYR A 90 7.10 -15.91 30.11
C TYR A 90 5.61 -15.86 29.84
N ASP A 91 5.05 -14.65 29.76
CA ASP A 91 3.79 -14.47 29.03
C ASP A 91 4.01 -15.14 27.67
N GLU A 92 3.35 -16.28 27.44
CA GLU A 92 3.14 -16.76 26.08
C GLU A 92 2.48 -15.58 25.37
N ALA A 93 3.21 -14.95 24.46
CA ALA A 93 2.62 -13.98 23.56
C ALA A 93 1.36 -14.65 22.99
N PRO A 94 0.20 -13.97 22.97
CA PRO A 94 -0.99 -14.50 22.32
C PRO A 94 -0.58 -15.04 20.94
N LEU A 95 -1.15 -16.15 20.48
CA LEU A 95 -0.79 -16.83 19.22
C LEU A 95 -0.61 -15.85 18.02
N ASP A 96 -1.28 -14.70 18.09
CA ASP A 96 -1.32 -13.62 17.11
C ASP A 96 -0.55 -12.34 17.53
N GLY A 97 0.45 -12.43 18.41
CA GLY A 97 1.30 -11.30 18.82
C GLY A 97 0.57 -10.18 19.58
N GLY A 98 -0.66 -10.44 20.06
CA GLY A 98 -1.52 -9.48 20.75
C GLY A 98 -2.28 -8.52 19.84
N TRP A 99 -2.33 -8.76 18.53
CA TRP A 99 -3.05 -7.91 17.58
C TRP A 99 -4.57 -8.20 17.58
N PRO A 100 -5.43 -7.20 17.26
CA PRO A 100 -6.85 -7.46 17.03
C PRO A 100 -7.05 -8.46 15.87
N PRO A 101 -7.83 -9.55 16.03
CA PRO A 101 -8.02 -10.54 14.97
C PRO A 101 -8.55 -9.95 13.66
N ALA A 102 -9.50 -9.01 13.75
CA ALA A 102 -10.07 -8.33 12.59
C ALA A 102 -9.03 -7.47 11.82
N PHE A 103 -7.99 -6.97 12.50
CA PHE A 103 -6.88 -6.28 11.83
C PHE A 103 -6.01 -7.28 11.04
N LEU A 104 -5.71 -8.43 11.62
CA LEU A 104 -4.91 -9.46 10.96
C LEU A 104 -5.64 -10.04 9.73
N ASP A 105 -6.94 -10.29 9.85
CA ASP A 105 -7.77 -10.78 8.74
C ASP A 105 -7.84 -9.74 7.61
N ASP A 106 -7.92 -8.46 7.95
CA ASP A 106 -7.88 -7.39 6.97
C ASP A 106 -6.52 -7.25 6.29
N PHE A 107 -5.43 -7.30 7.07
CA PHE A 107 -4.06 -7.24 6.57
C PHE A 107 -3.77 -8.41 5.61
N GLU A 108 -4.12 -9.64 6.00
CA GLU A 108 -3.94 -10.85 5.18
C GLU A 108 -4.77 -10.81 3.89
N SER A 109 -5.93 -10.14 3.92
CA SER A 109 -6.77 -9.97 2.74
C SER A 109 -6.17 -9.03 1.70
N ARG A 110 -5.19 -8.19 2.05
CA ARG A 110 -4.60 -7.26 1.07
C ARG A 110 -3.74 -8.02 0.09
N ILE A 111 -3.89 -7.70 -1.19
CA ILE A 111 -3.13 -8.36 -2.27
C ILE A 111 -1.66 -7.93 -2.19
N TRP A 112 -0.78 -8.93 -2.21
CA TRP A 112 0.65 -8.80 -2.07
C TRP A 112 1.38 -9.35 -3.29
N MET A 113 1.90 -8.46 -4.13
CA MET A 113 2.75 -8.83 -5.26
C MET A 113 4.21 -8.85 -4.84
N THR A 114 4.88 -9.97 -5.08
CA THR A 114 6.31 -10.16 -4.77
C THR A 114 7.13 -10.32 -6.04
N TYR A 115 8.45 -10.39 -5.87
CA TYR A 115 9.34 -10.88 -6.92
C TYR A 115 8.89 -12.26 -7.40
N ARG A 116 9.05 -12.46 -8.70
CA ARG A 116 8.75 -13.71 -9.38
C ARG A 116 9.94 -14.19 -10.19
N SER A 117 9.99 -15.48 -10.44
CA SER A 117 10.96 -16.14 -11.32
C SER A 117 10.25 -17.14 -12.19
N GLU A 118 10.91 -17.59 -13.26
CA GLU A 118 10.40 -18.62 -14.18
C GLU A 118 9.22 -18.16 -15.04
N PHE A 119 9.00 -16.84 -15.14
CA PHE A 119 8.08 -16.28 -16.14
C PHE A 119 8.73 -16.21 -17.52
N ASN A 120 7.90 -16.10 -18.56
CA ASN A 120 8.36 -15.95 -19.95
C ASN A 120 9.36 -14.78 -20.07
N PRO A 121 10.57 -14.97 -20.62
CA PRO A 121 11.62 -13.94 -20.56
C PRO A 121 11.21 -12.59 -21.16
N ILE A 122 11.49 -11.51 -20.43
CA ILE A 122 11.39 -10.13 -20.93
C ILE A 122 12.68 -9.81 -21.68
N ALA A 123 12.57 -9.47 -22.96
CA ALA A 123 13.73 -9.17 -23.80
C ALA A 123 14.57 -8.01 -23.24
N LYS A 124 15.90 -8.13 -23.32
CA LYS A 124 16.81 -7.02 -22.99
C LYS A 124 16.71 -5.94 -24.07
N SER A 125 16.85 -4.68 -23.66
CA SER A 125 16.97 -3.58 -24.64
C SER A 125 18.30 -3.69 -25.41
N GLN A 126 18.25 -3.39 -26.70
CA GLN A 126 19.43 -3.30 -27.58
C GLN A 126 20.10 -1.92 -27.52
N ASP A 127 19.50 -0.96 -26.79
CA ASP A 127 20.06 0.38 -26.61
C ASP A 127 21.33 0.31 -25.74
N PRO A 128 22.48 0.84 -26.20
CA PRO A 128 23.70 0.90 -25.41
C PRO A 128 23.55 1.57 -24.04
N LYS A 129 22.60 2.50 -23.89
CA LYS A 129 22.31 3.16 -22.61
C LYS A 129 21.70 2.21 -21.58
N ALA A 130 21.03 1.15 -22.01
CA ALA A 130 20.35 0.22 -21.11
C ALA A 130 21.31 -0.46 -20.12
N LEU A 131 22.48 -0.91 -20.58
CA LEU A 131 23.49 -1.53 -19.71
C LEU A 131 24.01 -0.56 -18.66
N SER A 132 24.09 0.74 -18.98
CA SER A 132 24.58 1.77 -18.05
C SER A 132 23.56 2.13 -16.97
N ALA A 133 22.27 1.98 -17.26
CA ALA A 133 21.17 2.24 -16.35
C ALA A 133 20.97 1.12 -15.30
N LEU A 134 21.48 -0.08 -15.56
CA LEU A 134 21.41 -1.20 -14.64
C LEU A 134 22.27 -0.97 -13.38
N SER A 135 21.72 -1.36 -12.23
CA SER A 135 22.49 -1.42 -10.98
C SER A 135 23.70 -2.35 -11.13
N PHE A 136 24.75 -2.14 -10.32
CA PHE A 136 25.98 -2.96 -10.42
C PHE A 136 25.69 -4.46 -10.25
N SER A 137 24.85 -4.82 -9.27
CA SER A 137 24.42 -6.19 -9.04
C SER A 137 23.66 -6.75 -10.25
N MET A 138 22.79 -5.94 -10.86
CA MET A 138 22.02 -6.37 -12.02
C MET A 138 22.88 -6.51 -13.28
N ARG A 139 23.90 -5.65 -13.46
CA ARG A 139 24.89 -5.81 -14.54
C ARG A 139 25.64 -7.14 -14.41
N LEU A 140 26.12 -7.46 -13.21
CA LEU A 140 26.83 -8.71 -12.95
C LEU A 140 25.92 -9.93 -13.19
N LYS A 141 24.68 -9.89 -12.68
CA LYS A 141 23.68 -10.96 -12.90
C LYS A 141 23.33 -11.13 -14.38
N SER A 142 23.18 -10.02 -15.11
CA SER A 142 22.87 -10.03 -16.55
C SER A 142 23.98 -10.62 -17.42
N GLN A 143 25.25 -10.53 -16.98
CA GLN A 143 26.40 -11.16 -17.66
C GLN A 143 26.50 -12.67 -17.41
N LEU A 144 25.98 -13.15 -16.28
CA LEU A 144 26.01 -14.56 -15.88
C LEU A 144 24.75 -15.34 -16.33
N SER A 145 23.65 -14.65 -16.60
CA SER A 145 22.38 -15.21 -17.07
C SER A 145 22.34 -15.28 -18.61
N ASP A 146 21.70 -16.31 -19.16
CA ASP A 146 21.55 -16.55 -20.60
C ASP A 146 21.13 -15.30 -21.40
N GLN A 147 21.53 -15.24 -22.67
CA GLN A 147 21.32 -14.09 -23.57
C GLN A 147 19.84 -13.77 -23.85
N ASN A 148 18.89 -14.60 -23.40
CA ASN A 148 17.49 -14.59 -23.85
C ASN A 148 16.56 -13.62 -23.12
N GLY A 149 17.01 -12.86 -22.11
CA GLY A 149 16.16 -11.89 -21.40
C GLY A 149 16.22 -11.98 -19.88
N PHE A 150 15.27 -11.33 -19.22
CA PHE A 150 15.03 -11.47 -17.78
C PHE A 150 13.84 -12.39 -17.56
N ALA A 151 14.07 -13.56 -16.95
CA ALA A 151 13.03 -14.49 -16.49
C ALA A 151 12.74 -14.37 -14.97
N SER A 152 13.25 -13.30 -14.36
CA SER A 152 12.96 -12.94 -12.97
C SER A 152 13.13 -11.44 -12.77
N ASP A 153 12.24 -10.85 -11.98
CA ASP A 153 12.30 -9.43 -11.61
C ASP A 153 13.06 -9.18 -10.29
N SER A 154 13.61 -10.25 -9.70
CA SER A 154 14.39 -10.20 -8.47
C SER A 154 15.61 -9.29 -8.60
N GLY A 155 15.65 -8.25 -7.78
CA GLY A 155 16.73 -7.26 -7.72
C GLY A 155 16.45 -5.96 -8.48
N TRP A 156 15.34 -5.85 -9.22
CA TRP A 156 15.01 -4.63 -9.97
C TRP A 156 13.52 -4.28 -9.98
N GLY A 157 12.61 -5.27 -9.93
CA GLY A 157 11.16 -5.06 -10.05
C GLY A 157 10.42 -4.55 -8.81
N CYS A 158 11.10 -4.23 -7.70
CA CYS A 158 10.44 -4.04 -6.39
C CYS A 158 9.40 -2.91 -6.39
N MET A 159 9.69 -1.81 -7.09
CA MET A 159 8.76 -0.69 -7.21
C MET A 159 7.57 -1.05 -8.11
N ILE A 160 7.80 -1.83 -9.18
CA ILE A 160 6.70 -2.34 -10.02
C ILE A 160 5.77 -3.23 -9.18
N ARG A 161 6.31 -4.17 -8.40
CA ARG A 161 5.51 -5.04 -7.52
C ARG A 161 4.76 -4.26 -6.44
N SER A 162 5.38 -3.24 -5.86
CA SER A 162 4.70 -2.36 -4.90
C SER A 162 3.57 -1.57 -5.58
N GLY A 163 3.78 -1.08 -6.80
CA GLY A 163 2.75 -0.43 -7.62
C GLY A 163 1.62 -1.36 -8.06
N GLN A 164 1.94 -2.60 -8.45
CA GLN A 164 0.94 -3.64 -8.75
C GLN A 164 0.11 -3.96 -7.50
N SER A 165 0.73 -4.05 -6.32
CA SER A 165 -0.01 -4.26 -5.06
C SER A 165 -0.95 -3.09 -4.77
N LEU A 166 -0.49 -1.85 -4.96
CA LEU A 166 -1.33 -0.65 -4.82
C LEU A 166 -2.52 -0.68 -5.79
N LEU A 167 -2.29 -0.93 -7.07
CA LEU A 167 -3.35 -0.99 -8.09
C LEU A 167 -4.32 -2.15 -7.83
N ALA A 168 -3.81 -3.35 -7.56
CA ALA A 168 -4.64 -4.53 -7.28
C ALA A 168 -5.56 -4.29 -6.09
N ASN A 169 -5.07 -3.67 -5.01
CA ASN A 169 -5.91 -3.31 -3.87
C ASN A 169 -6.89 -2.17 -4.20
N ALA A 170 -6.55 -1.23 -5.09
CA ALA A 170 -7.49 -0.22 -5.58
C ALA A 170 -8.67 -0.87 -6.31
N MET A 171 -8.36 -1.79 -7.24
CA MET A 171 -9.36 -2.54 -8.00
C MET A 171 -10.20 -3.42 -7.08
N LEU A 172 -9.58 -4.10 -6.11
CA LEU A 172 -10.25 -4.94 -5.12
C LEU A 172 -11.25 -4.13 -4.29
N VAL A 173 -10.83 -2.96 -3.79
CA VAL A 173 -11.70 -2.08 -3.02
C VAL A 173 -12.81 -1.51 -3.90
N ASN A 174 -12.54 -1.20 -5.17
CA ASN A 174 -13.57 -0.72 -6.10
C ASN A 174 -14.64 -1.80 -6.38
N SER A 175 -14.23 -3.03 -6.69
CA SER A 175 -15.14 -4.09 -7.14
C SER A 175 -15.80 -4.88 -6.01
N LEU A 176 -15.07 -5.18 -4.93
CA LEU A 176 -15.55 -6.01 -3.81
C LEU A 176 -15.83 -5.22 -2.54
N GLY A 177 -15.45 -3.94 -2.51
CA GLY A 177 -15.61 -3.08 -1.34
C GLY A 177 -14.48 -3.19 -0.34
N ARG A 178 -14.40 -2.22 0.57
CA ARG A 178 -13.34 -2.14 1.58
C ARG A 178 -13.47 -3.24 2.65
N ASP A 179 -14.69 -3.65 2.94
CA ASP A 179 -15.00 -4.67 3.95
C ASP A 179 -14.77 -6.10 3.48
N TRP A 180 -14.44 -6.30 2.19
CA TRP A 180 -14.09 -7.62 1.68
C TRP A 180 -12.92 -8.24 2.46
N ARG A 181 -13.05 -9.54 2.73
CA ARG A 181 -12.04 -10.36 3.40
C ARG A 181 -11.84 -11.66 2.63
N ARG A 182 -10.61 -12.16 2.68
CA ARG A 182 -10.18 -13.39 2.02
C ARG A 182 -11.09 -14.57 2.36
N GLY A 183 -11.37 -15.41 1.36
CA GLY A 183 -12.29 -16.54 1.48
C GLY A 183 -13.76 -16.19 1.25
N THR A 184 -14.08 -14.91 1.04
CA THR A 184 -15.36 -14.49 0.46
C THR A 184 -15.16 -14.16 -1.02
N SER A 185 -16.17 -14.40 -1.88
CA SER A 185 -16.09 -14.06 -3.33
C SER A 185 -14.82 -14.55 -4.02
N SER A 186 -14.51 -15.85 -3.89
CA SER A 186 -13.26 -16.45 -4.41
C SER A 186 -13.11 -16.32 -5.91
N GLU A 187 -14.21 -16.38 -6.66
CA GLU A 187 -14.16 -16.29 -8.12
C GLU A 187 -13.81 -14.88 -8.57
N GLU A 188 -14.30 -13.85 -7.88
CA GLU A 188 -13.93 -12.46 -8.15
C GLU A 188 -12.48 -12.16 -7.74
N GLU A 189 -11.99 -12.72 -6.63
CA GLU A 189 -10.58 -12.65 -6.23
C GLU A 189 -9.67 -13.23 -7.32
N LYS A 190 -9.97 -14.44 -7.80
CA LYS A 190 -9.21 -15.09 -8.88
C LYS A 190 -9.23 -14.29 -10.18
N LYS A 191 -10.39 -13.77 -10.59
CA LYS A 191 -10.53 -12.89 -11.76
C LYS A 191 -9.68 -11.64 -11.64
N LEU A 192 -9.61 -11.03 -10.46
CA LEU A 192 -8.76 -9.87 -10.25
C LEU A 192 -7.27 -10.27 -10.32
N LEU A 193 -6.86 -11.34 -9.65
CA LEU A 193 -5.48 -11.82 -9.66
C LEU A 193 -5.00 -12.21 -11.07
N SER A 194 -5.89 -12.75 -11.92
CA SER A 194 -5.56 -13.10 -13.31
C SER A 194 -5.09 -11.92 -14.13
N LEU A 195 -5.53 -10.70 -13.80
CA LEU A 195 -5.12 -9.47 -14.47
C LEU A 195 -3.64 -9.11 -14.22
N PHE A 196 -3.04 -9.71 -13.19
CA PHE A 196 -1.66 -9.46 -12.75
C PHE A 196 -0.73 -10.67 -12.93
N ALA A 197 -1.17 -11.73 -13.63
CA ALA A 197 -0.33 -12.88 -13.94
C ALA A 197 1.00 -12.46 -14.58
N ASP A 198 2.06 -13.23 -14.36
CA ASP A 198 3.40 -12.93 -14.89
C ASP A 198 3.53 -13.38 -16.37
N ASP A 199 2.59 -12.94 -17.20
CA ASP A 199 2.51 -13.22 -18.63
C ASP A 199 2.08 -11.96 -19.38
N ALA A 200 2.64 -11.72 -20.57
CA ALA A 200 2.34 -10.53 -21.37
C ALA A 200 0.85 -10.39 -21.77
N ARG A 201 0.07 -11.48 -21.71
CA ARG A 201 -1.39 -11.46 -21.94
C ARG A 201 -2.17 -10.83 -20.80
N ALA A 202 -1.65 -10.86 -19.56
CA ALA A 202 -2.30 -10.21 -18.43
C ALA A 202 -2.04 -8.69 -18.48
N PRO A 203 -3.08 -7.83 -18.40
CA PRO A 203 -2.97 -6.40 -18.66
C PRO A 203 -2.00 -5.68 -17.71
N TYR A 204 -1.97 -6.07 -16.44
CA TYR A 204 -1.12 -5.45 -15.41
C TYR A 204 0.10 -6.28 -15.07
N SER A 205 0.50 -7.20 -15.95
CA SER A 205 1.70 -8.03 -15.80
C SER A 205 2.98 -7.21 -15.67
N ILE A 206 4.01 -7.81 -15.08
CA ILE A 206 5.36 -7.23 -15.05
C ILE A 206 5.88 -6.92 -16.46
N HIS A 207 5.51 -7.73 -17.46
CA HIS A 207 5.84 -7.54 -18.87
C HIS A 207 5.25 -6.24 -19.42
N ASN A 208 3.98 -5.96 -19.14
CA ASN A 208 3.30 -4.77 -19.64
C ASN A 208 3.77 -3.49 -18.93
N PHE A 209 4.04 -3.57 -17.62
CA PHE A 209 4.71 -2.48 -16.90
C PHE A 209 6.08 -2.15 -17.49
N VAL A 210 6.89 -3.17 -17.82
CA VAL A 210 8.22 -2.96 -18.40
C VAL A 210 8.13 -2.44 -19.84
N ARG A 211 7.22 -2.97 -20.67
CA ARG A 211 7.00 -2.48 -22.03
C ARG A 211 6.61 -1.01 -22.03
N HIS A 212 5.58 -0.65 -21.25
CA HIS A 212 5.12 0.73 -21.16
C HIS A 212 6.20 1.64 -20.55
N GLY A 213 6.92 1.18 -19.53
CA GLY A 213 8.02 1.93 -18.92
C GLY A 213 9.13 2.25 -19.93
N ALA A 214 9.46 1.32 -20.83
CA ALA A 214 10.43 1.56 -21.89
C ALA A 214 9.94 2.61 -22.89
N ASP A 215 8.70 2.46 -23.38
CA ASP A 215 8.14 3.29 -24.44
C ASP A 215 7.83 4.72 -23.96
N ALA A 216 7.26 4.87 -22.77
CA ALA A 216 6.74 6.15 -22.28
C ALA A 216 7.63 6.84 -21.24
N CYS A 217 8.45 6.08 -20.51
CA CYS A 217 9.29 6.62 -19.43
C CYS A 217 10.80 6.50 -19.70
N GLY A 218 11.20 5.91 -20.83
CA GLY A 218 12.61 5.65 -21.15
C GLY A 218 13.30 4.71 -20.15
N LYS A 219 12.53 3.83 -19.49
CA LYS A 219 13.02 2.88 -18.48
C LYS A 219 13.27 1.52 -19.11
N TYR A 220 14.51 1.06 -19.08
CA TYR A 220 14.85 -0.19 -19.75
C TYR A 220 14.49 -1.42 -18.89
N PRO A 221 14.22 -2.58 -19.52
CA PRO A 221 14.09 -3.84 -18.80
C PRO A 221 15.30 -4.09 -17.88
N GLY A 222 15.04 -4.45 -16.62
CA GLY A 222 16.10 -4.61 -15.60
C GLY A 222 16.46 -3.33 -14.83
N GLU A 223 15.99 -2.16 -15.26
CA GLU A 223 16.17 -0.90 -14.54
C GLU A 223 15.16 -0.76 -13.40
N TRP A 224 15.57 -0.08 -12.32
CA TRP A 224 14.66 0.27 -11.23
C TRP A 224 13.72 1.41 -11.64
N PHE A 225 12.43 1.21 -11.35
CA PHE A 225 11.38 2.20 -11.57
C PHE A 225 11.24 3.09 -10.33
N GLY A 226 11.14 4.40 -10.53
CA GLY A 226 10.73 5.31 -9.46
C GLY A 226 9.21 5.37 -9.28
N PRO A 227 8.72 5.98 -8.19
CA PRO A 227 7.30 6.25 -7.97
C PRO A 227 6.59 6.86 -9.19
N SER A 228 7.18 7.88 -9.81
CA SER A 228 6.58 8.59 -10.96
C SER A 228 6.46 7.75 -12.22
N ALA A 229 7.49 6.96 -12.55
CA ALA A 229 7.45 6.03 -13.68
C ALA A 229 6.38 4.94 -13.46
N THR A 230 6.28 4.45 -12.22
CA THR A 230 5.27 3.47 -11.82
C THR A 230 3.87 4.04 -11.92
N ALA A 231 3.65 5.27 -11.45
CA ALA A 231 2.37 5.97 -11.55
C ALA A 231 1.91 6.16 -13.00
N ARG A 232 2.83 6.53 -13.91
CA ARG A 232 2.55 6.65 -15.35
C ARG A 232 2.15 5.30 -15.96
N CYS A 233 2.84 4.21 -15.59
CA CYS A 233 2.48 2.87 -16.04
C CYS A 233 1.08 2.47 -15.53
N ILE A 234 0.78 2.70 -14.25
CA ILE A 234 -0.56 2.42 -13.68
C ILE A 234 -1.62 3.20 -14.46
N GLN A 235 -1.40 4.51 -14.68
CA GLN A 235 -2.36 5.36 -15.37
C GLN A 235 -2.64 4.88 -16.79
N ALA A 236 -1.60 4.62 -17.57
CA ALA A 236 -1.76 4.18 -18.95
C ALA A 236 -2.40 2.79 -19.05
N LEU A 237 -1.88 1.81 -18.31
CA LEU A 237 -2.39 0.44 -18.35
C LEU A 237 -3.83 0.35 -17.85
N THR A 238 -4.21 1.11 -16.82
CA THR A 238 -5.59 1.12 -16.32
C THR A 238 -6.52 1.78 -17.33
N ASN A 239 -6.18 2.96 -17.85
CA ASN A 239 -7.03 3.66 -18.81
C ASN A 239 -7.22 2.88 -20.14
N GLU A 240 -6.28 1.99 -20.50
CA GLU A 240 -6.39 1.13 -21.68
C GLU A 240 -7.27 -0.12 -21.44
N ASN A 241 -7.27 -0.66 -20.22
CA ASN A 241 -7.83 -1.99 -19.95
C ASN A 241 -9.06 -1.99 -19.02
N GLU A 242 -9.31 -0.91 -18.28
CA GLU A 242 -10.34 -0.85 -17.24
C GLU A 242 -11.31 0.33 -17.49
N PRO A 243 -12.56 0.07 -17.91
CA PRO A 243 -13.53 1.12 -18.17
C PRO A 243 -14.16 1.69 -16.89
N GLU A 244 -14.21 0.94 -15.79
CA GLU A 244 -14.95 1.33 -14.58
C GLU A 244 -14.10 2.12 -13.57
N LEU A 245 -12.77 2.01 -13.64
CA LEU A 245 -11.83 2.68 -12.74
C LEU A 245 -10.88 3.57 -13.55
N ARG A 246 -10.77 4.83 -13.16
CA ARG A 246 -9.84 5.79 -13.77
C ARG A 246 -8.66 6.11 -12.87
N ILE A 247 -7.59 6.62 -13.46
CA ILE A 247 -6.39 7.04 -12.72
C ILE A 247 -6.10 8.51 -12.99
N PHE A 248 -5.98 9.29 -11.91
CA PHE A 248 -5.50 10.66 -11.91
C PHE A 248 -4.13 10.71 -11.20
N SER A 249 -3.07 11.03 -11.94
CA SER A 249 -1.71 11.13 -11.40
C SER A 249 -1.24 12.59 -11.34
N THR A 250 -0.67 13.01 -10.23
CA THR A 250 -0.10 14.36 -10.05
C THR A 250 1.31 14.50 -10.65
N GLY A 251 1.87 13.41 -11.17
CA GLY A 251 3.25 13.36 -11.64
C GLY A 251 4.25 13.40 -10.49
N ASP A 252 5.12 14.41 -10.49
CA ASP A 252 6.22 14.56 -9.52
C ASP A 252 5.90 15.52 -8.36
N GLY A 253 4.71 16.15 -8.39
CA GLY A 253 4.26 17.13 -7.42
C GLY A 253 3.16 16.62 -6.48
N ALA A 254 2.99 17.28 -5.35
CA ALA A 254 1.96 16.96 -4.37
C ALA A 254 0.66 17.78 -4.53
N ASP A 255 0.59 18.59 -5.58
CA ASP A 255 -0.54 19.46 -5.87
C ASP A 255 -1.61 18.70 -6.67
N VAL A 256 -2.85 18.82 -6.22
CA VAL A 256 -4.03 18.24 -6.85
C VAL A 256 -4.96 19.38 -7.22
N TYR A 257 -5.25 19.51 -8.51
CA TYR A 257 -6.15 20.52 -9.03
C TYR A 257 -7.53 19.91 -9.29
N GLU A 258 -8.56 20.51 -8.70
CA GLU A 258 -9.94 20.00 -8.74
C GLU A 258 -10.47 19.94 -10.17
N ASP A 259 -10.27 20.99 -10.96
CA ASP A 259 -10.64 21.03 -12.37
C ASP A 259 -10.04 19.87 -13.19
N ASN A 260 -8.75 19.59 -13.01
CA ASN A 260 -8.05 18.51 -13.70
C ASN A 260 -8.51 17.13 -13.21
N PHE A 261 -8.74 16.99 -11.90
CA PHE A 261 -9.32 15.76 -11.35
C PHE A 261 -10.72 15.52 -11.91
N MET A 262 -11.59 16.53 -11.91
CA MET A 262 -12.96 16.43 -12.41
C MET A 262 -13.04 16.17 -13.91
N LYS A 263 -12.09 16.67 -14.71
CA LYS A 263 -11.96 16.29 -16.14
C LYS A 263 -11.73 14.79 -16.32
N VAL A 264 -11.02 14.13 -15.38
CA VAL A 264 -10.79 12.67 -15.42
C VAL A 264 -11.96 11.92 -14.81
N ALA A 265 -12.44 12.32 -13.63
CA ALA A 265 -13.48 11.60 -12.90
C ALA A 265 -14.87 11.79 -13.50
N LYS A 266 -15.16 12.96 -14.06
CA LYS A 266 -16.49 13.38 -14.55
C LYS A 266 -16.38 14.21 -15.86
N PRO A 267 -15.86 13.62 -16.95
CA PRO A 267 -15.53 14.32 -18.19
C PRO A 267 -16.73 14.94 -18.90
N ASP A 268 -17.92 14.36 -18.73
CA ASP A 268 -19.16 14.82 -19.35
C ASP A 268 -19.98 15.76 -18.44
N GLY A 269 -19.49 16.03 -17.23
CA GLY A 269 -20.20 16.83 -16.23
C GLY A 269 -21.44 16.15 -15.64
N LYS A 270 -21.69 14.86 -15.94
CA LYS A 270 -22.89 14.13 -15.47
C LYS A 270 -22.54 12.91 -14.65
N GLU A 271 -21.79 11.97 -15.21
CA GLU A 271 -21.48 10.69 -14.57
C GLU A 271 -20.11 10.74 -13.90
N PHE A 272 -20.06 10.40 -12.61
CA PHE A 272 -18.82 10.29 -11.87
C PHE A 272 -18.30 8.86 -11.97
N HIS A 273 -17.07 8.70 -12.43
CA HIS A 273 -16.38 7.42 -12.49
C HIS A 273 -15.40 7.31 -11.33
N PRO A 274 -15.41 6.19 -10.58
CA PRO A 274 -14.42 5.93 -9.54
C PRO A 274 -13.01 6.18 -10.05
N THR A 275 -12.27 7.02 -9.32
CA THR A 275 -10.96 7.49 -9.77
C THR A 275 -9.94 7.35 -8.66
N VAL A 276 -8.84 6.66 -8.94
CA VAL A 276 -7.68 6.58 -8.04
C VAL A 276 -6.81 7.80 -8.28
N ILE A 277 -6.62 8.61 -7.23
CA ILE A 277 -5.63 9.67 -7.18
C ILE A 277 -4.29 9.05 -6.78
N LEU A 278 -3.27 9.24 -7.61
CA LEU A 278 -1.90 8.85 -7.36
C LEU A 278 -1.03 10.09 -7.16
N VAL A 279 -0.60 10.33 -5.92
CA VAL A 279 0.24 11.46 -5.56
C VAL A 279 1.69 11.04 -5.43
N GLY A 280 2.52 11.43 -6.40
CA GLY A 280 3.97 11.30 -6.31
C GLY A 280 4.55 12.42 -5.45
N THR A 281 5.29 12.09 -4.39
CA THR A 281 5.86 13.11 -3.50
C THR A 281 7.25 12.75 -2.99
N ARG A 282 7.99 13.79 -2.56
CA ARG A 282 9.28 13.68 -1.88
C ARG A 282 9.29 14.49 -0.58
N LEU A 283 9.19 13.82 0.55
CA LEU A 283 9.01 14.43 1.88
C LEU A 283 10.32 14.77 2.61
N GLY A 284 11.45 14.78 1.88
CA GLY A 284 12.77 15.06 2.42
C GLY A 284 13.91 14.64 1.47
N ILE A 285 15.14 14.90 1.89
CA ILE A 285 16.33 14.56 1.10
C ILE A 285 16.69 13.09 1.31
N ASP A 286 17.11 12.73 2.54
CA ASP A 286 17.53 11.36 2.90
C ASP A 286 16.51 10.61 3.78
N LYS A 287 15.73 11.38 4.55
CA LYS A 287 14.73 10.90 5.50
C LYS A 287 13.51 11.81 5.43
N ILE A 288 12.36 11.29 5.81
CA ILE A 288 11.13 12.07 5.92
C ILE A 288 11.31 13.15 6.99
N THR A 289 11.08 14.41 6.60
CA THR A 289 11.18 15.55 7.52
C THR A 289 10.11 15.43 8.62
N PRO A 290 10.45 15.59 9.91
CA PRO A 290 9.52 15.35 11.03
C PRO A 290 8.19 16.08 10.96
N VAL A 291 8.16 17.26 10.35
CA VAL A 291 6.94 18.07 10.18
C VAL A 291 5.84 17.37 9.37
N TYR A 292 6.21 16.36 8.57
CA TYR A 292 5.30 15.60 7.70
C TYR A 292 4.83 14.27 8.30
N TRP A 293 5.35 13.84 9.45
CA TRP A 293 5.06 12.50 9.98
C TRP A 293 3.59 12.29 10.32
N GLU A 294 2.95 13.29 10.91
CA GLU A 294 1.53 13.23 11.27
C GLU A 294 0.65 13.23 10.02
N ALA A 295 0.95 14.09 9.04
CA ALA A 295 0.23 14.13 7.77
C ALA A 295 0.36 12.83 6.96
N LEU A 296 1.54 12.20 6.99
CA LEU A 296 1.76 10.88 6.36
C LEU A 296 1.06 9.74 7.12
N THR A 297 0.97 9.84 8.45
CA THR A 297 0.21 8.88 9.25
C THR A 297 -1.28 9.01 8.94
N ALA A 298 -1.78 10.24 8.86
CA ALA A 298 -3.17 10.54 8.52
C ALA A 298 -3.57 10.03 7.14
N SER A 299 -2.68 10.01 6.14
CA SER A 299 -3.00 9.50 4.80
C SER A 299 -3.38 8.02 4.77
N LEU A 300 -2.88 7.20 5.71
CA LEU A 300 -3.28 5.80 5.88
C LEU A 300 -4.54 5.63 6.76
N GLN A 301 -4.96 6.67 7.46
CA GLN A 301 -6.15 6.68 8.31
C GLN A 301 -7.40 7.20 7.58
N MET A 302 -7.22 7.80 6.40
CA MET A 302 -8.34 8.26 5.56
C MET A 302 -9.12 7.06 4.99
N PRO A 303 -10.47 7.08 5.00
CA PRO A 303 -11.30 6.03 4.40
C PRO A 303 -10.99 5.74 2.93
N GLN A 304 -10.53 6.76 2.20
CA GLN A 304 -10.15 6.68 0.78
C GLN A 304 -8.79 6.04 0.55
N SER A 305 -8.00 5.78 1.60
CA SER A 305 -6.61 5.34 1.46
C SER A 305 -6.48 4.01 0.72
N ILE A 306 -5.64 3.98 -0.31
CA ILE A 306 -5.20 2.77 -1.03
C ILE A 306 -3.74 2.46 -0.68
N GLY A 307 -3.17 3.14 0.31
CA GLY A 307 -1.83 2.87 0.80
C GLY A 307 -0.75 3.68 0.09
N ILE A 308 0.50 3.35 0.39
CA ILE A 308 1.68 4.07 -0.07
C ILE A 308 2.65 3.07 -0.70
N ALA A 309 3.01 3.24 -1.96
CA ALA A 309 4.07 2.47 -2.60
C ALA A 309 5.33 3.33 -2.69
N GLY A 310 6.45 2.86 -2.17
CA GLY A 310 7.68 3.66 -2.19
C GLY A 310 8.84 3.03 -1.44
N GLY A 311 10.00 3.67 -1.55
CA GLY A 311 11.23 3.17 -0.95
C GLY A 311 12.46 3.55 -1.76
N ARG A 312 13.62 3.22 -1.20
CA ARG A 312 14.91 3.44 -1.88
C ARG A 312 15.02 2.58 -3.14
N PRO A 313 15.91 2.94 -4.08
CA PRO A 313 16.28 2.04 -5.16
C PRO A 313 16.59 0.64 -4.64
N SER A 314 15.94 -0.38 -5.20
CA SER A 314 16.04 -1.79 -4.75
C SER A 314 15.59 -2.03 -3.29
N SER A 315 14.65 -1.24 -2.78
CA SER A 315 14.07 -1.36 -1.43
C SER A 315 12.66 -0.77 -1.34
N SER A 316 11.82 -1.00 -2.34
CA SER A 316 10.43 -0.50 -2.34
C SER A 316 9.51 -1.42 -1.52
N HIS A 317 8.56 -0.84 -0.81
CA HIS A 317 7.53 -1.53 -0.03
C HIS A 317 6.15 -0.93 -0.34
N TYR A 318 5.10 -1.69 -0.02
CA TYR A 318 3.72 -1.22 -0.07
C TYR A 318 3.15 -1.10 1.35
N PHE A 319 3.06 0.12 1.86
CA PHE A 319 2.55 0.42 3.21
C PHE A 319 1.03 0.50 3.20
N ILE A 320 0.41 -0.30 4.06
CA ILE A 320 -1.04 -0.46 4.12
C ILE A 320 -1.63 -0.19 5.50
N GLY A 321 -0.80 -0.06 6.54
CA GLY A 321 -1.29 0.18 7.89
C GLY A 321 -0.35 1.01 8.74
N VAL A 322 -0.85 1.49 9.87
CA VAL A 322 -0.08 2.33 10.80
C VAL A 322 -0.59 2.21 12.24
N GLN A 323 0.34 2.18 13.20
CA GLN A 323 0.06 2.34 14.63
C GLN A 323 1.07 3.32 15.23
N GLY A 324 0.59 4.48 15.68
CA GLY A 324 1.46 5.60 16.05
C GLY A 324 2.33 6.00 14.85
N LEU A 325 3.66 5.97 15.01
CA LEU A 325 4.63 6.30 13.96
C LEU A 325 5.27 5.07 13.28
N HIS A 326 4.68 3.88 13.46
CA HIS A 326 5.14 2.66 12.82
C HIS A 326 4.20 2.24 11.71
N PHE A 327 4.75 2.09 10.51
CA PHE A 327 4.03 1.78 9.29
C PHE A 327 4.18 0.30 8.97
N PHE A 328 3.05 -0.37 8.77
CA PHE A 328 2.97 -1.77 8.38
C PHE A 328 2.96 -1.88 6.86
N TYR A 329 3.69 -2.86 6.34
CA TYR A 329 3.90 -2.98 4.90
C TYR A 329 3.94 -4.42 4.40
N LEU A 330 3.63 -4.55 3.12
CA LEU A 330 3.82 -5.73 2.30
C LEU A 330 5.17 -5.60 1.58
N ASP A 331 6.02 -6.61 1.75
CA ASP A 331 7.41 -6.61 1.30
C ASP A 331 7.56 -7.39 -0.01
N PRO A 332 7.86 -6.77 -1.16
CA PRO A 332 7.94 -7.48 -2.43
C PRO A 332 9.20 -8.34 -2.57
N HIS A 333 10.19 -8.28 -1.66
CA HIS A 333 11.53 -8.86 -1.89
C HIS A 333 11.62 -10.38 -1.70
N PHE A 334 10.49 -11.10 -1.71
CA PHE A 334 10.42 -12.55 -1.66
C PHE A 334 10.25 -13.12 -3.07
N THR A 335 11.29 -13.78 -3.60
CA THR A 335 11.18 -14.40 -4.92
C THR A 335 10.36 -15.69 -4.85
N ARG A 336 9.30 -15.76 -5.63
CA ARG A 336 8.40 -16.92 -5.79
C ARG A 336 8.37 -17.39 -7.25
N PRO A 337 7.92 -18.62 -7.55
CA PRO A 337 7.57 -18.98 -8.92
C PRO A 337 6.53 -18.02 -9.51
N ALA A 338 6.56 -17.85 -10.83
CA ALA A 338 5.62 -17.02 -11.58
C ALA A 338 4.16 -17.35 -11.22
N LEU A 339 3.33 -16.32 -11.08
CA LEU A 339 1.88 -16.50 -11.06
C LEU A 339 1.45 -16.81 -12.51
N PRO A 340 1.01 -18.05 -12.81
CA PRO A 340 0.74 -18.44 -14.19
C PRO A 340 -0.48 -17.72 -14.72
N TYR A 341 -0.54 -17.58 -16.04
CA TYR A 341 -1.73 -17.12 -16.73
C TYR A 341 -2.62 -18.30 -17.08
N HIS A 342 -3.87 -18.24 -16.65
CA HIS A 342 -4.92 -19.19 -17.02
C HIS A 342 -5.93 -18.50 -17.94
N ASP A 343 -6.37 -19.19 -18.99
CA ASP A 343 -7.40 -18.66 -19.90
C ASP A 343 -8.76 -18.53 -19.18
N ASP A 344 -9.07 -19.45 -18.26
CA ASP A 344 -10.17 -19.32 -17.29
C ASP A 344 -9.60 -18.95 -15.91
N PRO A 345 -9.92 -17.76 -15.35
CA PRO A 345 -9.49 -17.39 -14.02
C PRO A 345 -9.91 -18.38 -12.92
N ASN A 346 -10.96 -19.17 -13.11
CA ASN A 346 -11.42 -20.10 -12.09
C ASN A 346 -10.45 -21.27 -11.86
N ASP A 347 -9.54 -21.51 -12.82
CA ASP A 347 -8.49 -22.55 -12.76
C ASP A 347 -7.37 -22.23 -11.76
N TYR A 348 -7.32 -21.01 -11.21
CA TYR A 348 -6.38 -20.69 -10.13
C TYR A 348 -6.58 -21.62 -8.93
N THR A 349 -5.51 -22.33 -8.58
CA THR A 349 -5.44 -23.19 -7.40
C THR A 349 -5.31 -22.36 -6.13
N LYS A 350 -5.67 -22.97 -4.99
CA LYS A 350 -5.50 -22.33 -3.68
C LYS A 350 -4.05 -21.92 -3.42
N ASP A 351 -3.08 -22.77 -3.78
CA ASP A 351 -1.67 -22.50 -3.55
C ASP A 351 -1.17 -21.30 -4.37
N GLU A 352 -1.64 -21.15 -5.61
CA GLU A 352 -1.33 -19.99 -6.45
C GLU A 352 -1.88 -18.71 -5.84
N VAL A 353 -3.15 -18.71 -5.40
CA VAL A 353 -3.77 -17.56 -4.71
C VAL A 353 -3.04 -17.26 -3.40
N ASP A 354 -2.69 -18.27 -2.59
CA ASP A 354 -1.95 -18.12 -1.33
C ASP A 354 -0.59 -17.43 -1.53
N THR A 355 0.00 -17.50 -2.73
CA THR A 355 1.25 -16.75 -3.02
C THR A 355 1.09 -15.24 -3.07
N CYS A 356 -0.15 -14.74 -3.20
CA CYS A 356 -0.50 -13.33 -3.32
C CYS A 356 -0.99 -12.72 -1.99
N HIS A 357 -0.88 -13.44 -0.88
CA HIS A 357 -1.35 -12.99 0.44
C HIS A 357 -0.34 -13.30 1.54
N THR A 358 -0.41 -12.57 2.65
CA THR A 358 0.41 -12.85 3.84
C THR A 358 -0.22 -12.32 5.11
N ARG A 359 -0.25 -13.18 6.15
CA ARG A 359 -0.58 -12.76 7.51
C ARG A 359 0.61 -12.23 8.30
N LYS A 360 1.84 -12.48 7.81
CA LYS A 360 3.08 -12.06 8.48
C LYS A 360 3.18 -10.54 8.52
N LEU A 361 3.27 -10.00 9.73
CA LEU A 361 3.38 -8.56 9.92
C LEU A 361 4.84 -8.11 9.83
N ARG A 362 5.04 -7.00 9.12
CA ARG A 362 6.30 -6.24 9.11
C ARG A 362 5.98 -4.78 9.34
N ARG A 363 6.81 -4.09 10.12
CA ARG A 363 6.67 -2.65 10.37
C ARG A 363 8.02 -1.96 10.43
N ILE A 364 8.05 -0.70 10.03
CA ILE A 364 9.20 0.19 10.23
C ILE A 364 8.74 1.52 10.82
N HIS A 365 9.63 2.19 11.55
CA HIS A 365 9.36 3.54 12.02
C HIS A 365 9.43 4.53 10.85
N VAL A 366 8.60 5.58 10.84
CA VAL A 366 8.59 6.65 9.81
C VAL A 366 9.97 7.29 9.54
N LYS A 367 10.92 7.21 10.49
CA LYS A 367 12.29 7.72 10.34
C LYS A 367 13.15 6.91 9.39
N GLU A 368 12.76 5.65 9.17
CA GLU A 368 13.46 4.68 8.32
C GLU A 368 12.83 4.56 6.94
N MET A 369 11.63 5.13 6.75
CA MET A 369 10.97 5.21 5.46
C MET A 369 11.74 6.14 4.51
N ASP A 370 11.73 5.80 3.22
CA ASP A 370 12.26 6.66 2.18
C ASP A 370 11.36 7.89 1.96
N PRO A 371 11.92 9.09 1.72
CA PRO A 371 11.11 10.25 1.47
C PRO A 371 10.39 10.24 0.11
N SER A 372 10.79 9.42 -0.85
CA SER A 372 10.18 9.32 -2.18
C SER A 372 9.12 8.22 -2.23
N MET A 373 7.87 8.59 -2.53
CA MET A 373 6.73 7.68 -2.48
C MET A 373 5.60 8.07 -3.42
N LEU A 374 4.73 7.10 -3.67
CA LEU A 374 3.46 7.21 -4.38
C LEU A 374 2.32 6.91 -3.41
N ILE A 375 1.47 7.88 -3.14
CA ILE A 375 0.33 7.73 -2.22
C ILE A 375 -0.95 7.59 -3.03
N GLY A 376 -1.74 6.54 -2.76
CA GLY A 376 -2.99 6.24 -3.48
C GLY A 376 -4.23 6.57 -2.67
N PHE A 377 -5.24 7.16 -3.31
CA PHE A 377 -6.58 7.35 -2.74
C PHE A 377 -7.66 7.00 -3.77
N LEU A 378 -8.66 6.21 -3.40
CA LEU A 378 -9.81 5.92 -4.24
C LEU A 378 -10.92 6.91 -3.92
N ILE A 379 -11.36 7.66 -4.93
CA ILE A 379 -12.50 8.57 -4.84
C ILE A 379 -13.64 7.96 -5.64
N ARG A 380 -14.73 7.58 -4.97
CA ARG A 380 -15.87 6.90 -5.60
C ARG A 380 -16.92 7.85 -6.16
N ASN A 381 -17.06 9.03 -5.58
CA ASN A 381 -18.06 10.02 -5.95
C ASN A 381 -17.66 11.43 -5.45
N GLU A 382 -18.50 12.43 -5.72
CA GLU A 382 -18.26 13.82 -5.33
C GLU A 382 -18.26 14.06 -3.81
N GLU A 383 -19.06 13.31 -3.05
CA GLU A 383 -19.07 13.39 -1.58
C GLU A 383 -17.71 12.90 -1.04
N ASP A 384 -17.23 11.78 -1.58
CA ASP A 384 -15.94 11.19 -1.25
C ASP A 384 -14.78 12.14 -1.60
N TRP A 385 -14.88 12.85 -2.73
CA TRP A 385 -13.94 13.90 -3.13
C TRP A 385 -13.89 15.05 -2.10
N VAL A 386 -15.04 15.55 -1.67
CA VAL A 386 -15.14 16.65 -0.69
C VAL A 386 -14.57 16.22 0.65
N ASP A 387 -14.90 15.01 1.10
CA ASP A 387 -14.41 14.46 2.37
C ASP A 387 -12.89 14.22 2.34
N TRP A 388 -12.37 13.63 1.26
CA TRP A 388 -10.93 13.47 1.06
C TRP A 388 -10.22 14.84 1.01
N SER A 389 -10.74 15.79 0.24
CA SER A 389 -10.18 17.14 0.10
C SER A 389 -10.14 17.88 1.44
N ARG A 390 -11.19 17.73 2.26
CA ARG A 390 -11.21 18.26 3.63
C ARG A 390 -10.17 17.58 4.50
N GLY A 391 -10.04 16.25 4.40
CA GLY A 391 -9.10 15.43 5.15
C GLY A 391 -7.64 15.79 4.90
N VAL A 392 -7.24 15.98 3.64
CA VAL A 392 -5.85 16.36 3.29
C VAL A 392 -5.51 17.80 3.66
N LYS A 393 -6.50 18.71 3.67
CA LYS A 393 -6.31 20.11 4.10
C LYS A 393 -6.18 20.25 5.62
N HIS A 394 -6.91 19.47 6.41
CA HIS A 394 -7.00 19.60 7.87
C HIS A 394 -6.26 18.47 8.60
N VAL A 395 -4.98 18.27 8.27
CA VAL A 395 -4.12 17.33 8.99
C VAL A 395 -3.38 18.01 10.15
N GLN A 396 -3.04 17.23 11.17
CA GLN A 396 -2.08 17.69 12.18
C GLN A 396 -0.69 17.82 11.53
N GLY A 397 0.02 18.91 11.83
CA GLY A 397 1.34 19.19 11.24
C GLY A 397 1.26 19.89 9.88
N LYS A 398 2.28 19.71 9.03
CA LYS A 398 2.32 20.31 7.70
C LYS A 398 1.73 19.36 6.67
N ALA A 399 0.73 19.82 5.92
CA ALA A 399 0.11 19.07 4.84
C ALA A 399 1.16 18.59 3.82
N ILE A 400 0.97 17.36 3.34
CA ILE A 400 1.83 16.71 2.33
C ILE A 400 1.19 16.65 0.95
N ILE A 401 -0.08 17.08 0.84
CA ILE A 401 -0.89 17.16 -0.38
C ILE A 401 -1.62 18.49 -0.32
N HIS A 402 -1.65 19.23 -1.43
CA HIS A 402 -2.32 20.52 -1.53
C HIS A 402 -3.41 20.45 -2.59
N VAL A 403 -4.64 20.80 -2.22
CA VAL A 403 -5.78 20.80 -3.14
C VAL A 403 -6.19 22.24 -3.45
N SER A 404 -6.14 22.58 -4.73
CA SER A 404 -6.52 23.88 -5.27
C SER A 404 -7.62 23.72 -6.32
N GLU A 405 -8.47 24.72 -6.49
CA GLU A 405 -9.60 24.63 -7.42
C GLU A 405 -9.15 24.55 -8.89
N HIS A 406 -8.11 25.31 -9.25
CA HIS A 406 -7.69 25.49 -10.64
C HIS A 406 -6.19 25.28 -10.80
N ASP A 407 -5.82 24.70 -11.94
CA ASP A 407 -4.44 24.64 -12.40
C ASP A 407 -3.98 26.01 -12.93
N PRO A 408 -2.95 26.64 -12.32
CA PRO A 408 -2.49 27.96 -12.74
C PRO A 408 -1.94 27.97 -14.18
N ILE A 409 -1.43 26.84 -14.69
CA ILE A 409 -0.90 26.75 -16.06
C ILE A 409 -2.04 26.71 -17.07
N ALA A 410 -3.12 25.97 -16.76
CA ALA A 410 -4.32 25.93 -17.60
C ALA A 410 -4.97 27.32 -17.69
N GLN A 411 -5.06 28.04 -16.56
CA GLN A 411 -5.57 29.42 -16.55
C GLN A 411 -4.74 30.39 -17.41
N MET A 412 -3.40 30.24 -17.41
CA MET A 412 -2.51 31.06 -18.25
C MET A 412 -2.67 30.75 -19.75
N GLN A 413 -2.96 29.50 -20.11
CA GLN A 413 -3.21 29.11 -21.51
C GLN A 413 -4.59 29.55 -21.99
N GLU A 414 -5.62 29.49 -21.15
CA GLU A 414 -6.97 29.96 -21.48
C GLU A 414 -7.08 31.50 -21.51
N SER A 415 -6.29 32.20 -20.70
CA SER A 415 -6.33 33.68 -20.61
C SER A 415 -5.58 34.40 -21.74
N GLY A 416 -4.99 33.68 -22.70
CA GLY A 416 -4.28 34.27 -23.84
C GLY A 416 -3.02 35.01 -23.42
N GLY A 417 -1.87 34.32 -23.48
CA GLY A 417 -0.57 34.81 -23.04
C GLY A 417 -0.31 36.29 -23.35
N VAL A 418 -0.36 37.12 -22.31
CA VAL A 418 0.25 38.45 -22.33
C VAL A 418 1.73 38.21 -22.03
N MET A 419 2.51 38.02 -23.09
CA MET A 419 3.96 38.20 -22.99
C MET A 419 4.19 39.66 -22.60
N ASP A 420 4.59 39.88 -21.35
CA ASP A 420 5.10 41.17 -20.90
C ASP A 420 6.38 41.43 -21.71
N GLU A 421 6.30 42.38 -22.65
CA GLU A 421 7.46 42.86 -23.39
C GLU A 421 8.44 43.44 -22.37
N VAL A 422 9.50 42.69 -22.08
CA VAL A 422 10.64 43.21 -21.31
C VAL A 422 11.27 44.30 -22.17
N GLN A 423 10.86 45.55 -21.97
CA GLN A 423 11.53 46.72 -22.51
C GLN A 423 12.96 46.73 -21.95
N THR A 424 13.92 46.41 -22.81
CA THR A 424 15.33 46.66 -22.54
C THR A 424 15.49 48.17 -22.40
N LEU A 425 15.66 48.63 -21.17
CA LEU A 425 16.07 50.01 -20.88
C LEU A 425 17.43 50.24 -21.55
N SER A 426 17.44 51.06 -22.59
CA SER A 426 18.66 51.62 -23.15
C SER A 426 19.16 52.70 -22.19
N ASP A 427 20.33 52.46 -21.59
CA ASP A 427 21.10 53.47 -20.86
C ASP A 427 21.61 54.52 -21.86
N ASP A 428 20.86 55.60 -22.04
CA ASP A 428 21.32 56.84 -22.65
C ASP A 428 21.19 57.95 -21.59
N ASP A 429 22.20 58.10 -20.74
CA ASP A 429 22.47 59.38 -20.07
C ASP A 429 23.94 59.46 -19.66
N ASP A 430 24.73 60.25 -20.39
CA ASP A 430 25.92 60.92 -19.86
C ASP A 430 26.18 62.16 -20.74
N GLY A 431 25.35 63.17 -20.51
CA GLY A 431 25.57 64.53 -20.95
C GLY A 431 26.52 65.29 -20.02
N ASP A 432 27.70 65.57 -20.57
CA ASP A 432 28.40 66.87 -20.51
C ASP A 432 28.61 67.56 -19.14
N MET A 433 29.85 67.49 -18.64
CA MET A 433 30.41 68.51 -17.74
C MET A 433 31.74 69.01 -18.32
N THR A 434 31.68 70.24 -18.82
CA THR A 434 32.78 71.08 -19.28
C THR A 434 33.64 71.58 -18.12
N ALA A 435 34.98 71.59 -18.28
CA ALA A 435 35.89 72.65 -17.79
C ALA A 435 37.36 72.40 -18.23
N GLN A 436 37.77 73.17 -19.25
CA GLN A 436 38.99 73.97 -19.38
C GLN A 436 40.34 73.53 -18.76
N GLU A 437 41.32 73.38 -19.67
CA GLU A 437 42.68 73.94 -19.70
C GLU A 437 43.51 74.10 -18.41
N GLU A 438 44.70 73.47 -18.37
CA GLU A 438 45.97 74.23 -18.20
C GLU A 438 47.22 73.40 -18.58
N GLU A 439 48.19 74.13 -19.15
CA GLU A 439 49.47 73.75 -19.75
C GLU A 439 50.45 73.02 -18.80
N LYS A 440 51.31 72.13 -19.34
CA LYS A 440 52.67 72.49 -19.82
C LYS A 440 53.47 71.28 -20.29
#